data_AF-A0A354X0P2-F1
#
_entry.id   AF-A0A354X0P2-F1
#
_cell.length_a   1.000
_cell.length_b   1.000
_cell.length_c   1.000
_cell.angle_alpha   90.00
_cell.angle_beta   90.00
_cell.angle_gamma   90.00
#
_symmetry.space_group_name_H-M   'P 1'
#
loop_
_entity.id
_entity.type
_entity.pdbx_description
1 polymer ?
#
loop_
_entity_poly.entity_id
_entity_poly.type
_entity_poly.pdbx_seq_one_letter_code
_entity_poly.pdbx_strand_id
1 'polypeptide(L)'
;VNGMADAVTKGTCYGANLAPEIQVCGKTGTAQNPHGEDHSLFMGFAPKDDPQVAIVVIVENGRFGATNAVPIGRLMLQKFFKGEIPETDKWLEKTMIDRVVLPYLYTKNAPPAATVTI
;
A
#
# COMPACT_ATOMS: atom_id res chain seq x y z
N VAL A 1 16.41 -7.69 -10.92
CA VAL A 1 15.60 -6.43 -10.86
C VAL A 1 14.51 -6.34 -11.94
N ASN A 2 14.74 -6.73 -13.19
CA ASN A 2 13.73 -6.59 -14.27
C ASN A 2 12.38 -7.24 -13.95
N GLY A 3 12.34 -8.43 -13.32
CA GLY A 3 11.08 -9.05 -12.89
C GLY A 3 10.29 -8.23 -11.85
N MET A 4 10.98 -7.46 -11.00
CA MET A 4 10.32 -6.56 -10.03
C MET A 4 9.81 -5.29 -10.70
N ALA A 5 10.53 -4.76 -11.69
CA ALA A 5 10.04 -3.65 -12.51
C ALA A 5 8.79 -4.08 -13.30
N ASP A 6 8.83 -5.28 -13.89
CA ASP A 6 7.72 -5.90 -14.60
C ASP A 6 6.50 -6.12 -13.71
N ALA A 7 6.69 -6.50 -12.44
CA ALA A 7 5.59 -6.62 -11.49
C ALA A 7 4.87 -5.28 -11.26
N VAL A 8 5.57 -4.14 -11.39
CA VAL A 8 5.02 -2.79 -11.27
C VAL A 8 4.43 -2.28 -12.59
N THR A 9 4.96 -2.65 -13.74
CA THR A 9 4.44 -2.14 -15.03
C THR A 9 3.29 -2.98 -15.58
N LYS A 10 3.28 -4.29 -15.35
CA LYS A 10 2.33 -5.25 -15.93
C LYS A 10 1.83 -6.33 -14.95
N GLY A 11 2.20 -6.25 -13.68
CA GLY A 11 1.86 -7.26 -12.68
C GLY A 11 1.00 -6.76 -11.53
N THR A 12 1.01 -7.52 -10.44
CA THR A 12 0.20 -7.24 -9.23
C THR A 12 0.60 -5.97 -8.49
N CYS A 13 1.76 -5.38 -8.80
CA CYS A 13 2.25 -4.15 -8.17
C CYS A 13 1.90 -2.90 -8.97
N TYR A 14 0.98 -2.99 -9.94
CA TYR A 14 0.65 -1.89 -10.85
C TYR A 14 0.34 -0.56 -10.14
N GLY A 15 -0.27 -0.61 -8.95
CA GLY A 15 -0.54 0.59 -8.16
C GLY A 15 0.70 1.39 -7.74
N ALA A 16 1.88 0.78 -7.67
CA ALA A 16 3.13 1.46 -7.34
C ALA A 16 3.79 2.17 -8.54
N ASN A 17 3.18 2.14 -9.73
CA ASN A 17 3.81 2.66 -10.94
C ASN A 17 3.86 4.20 -10.97
N LEU A 18 5.07 4.77 -10.93
CA LEU A 18 5.35 6.21 -11.02
C LEU A 18 6.10 6.59 -12.32
N ALA A 19 6.10 5.69 -13.31
CA ALA A 19 6.69 5.97 -14.61
C ALA A 19 5.89 7.06 -15.36
N PRO A 20 6.55 7.85 -16.23
CA PRO A 20 7.96 7.78 -16.60
C PRO A 20 8.91 8.46 -15.61
N GLU A 21 8.40 9.23 -14.64
CA GLU A 21 9.21 10.07 -13.75
C GLU A 21 10.15 9.24 -12.86
N ILE A 22 9.63 8.16 -12.26
CA ILE A 22 10.39 7.30 -11.35
C ILE A 22 10.10 5.84 -11.70
N GLN A 23 11.14 5.12 -12.10
CA GLN A 23 11.03 3.67 -12.33
C GLN A 23 11.07 2.92 -11.00
N VAL A 24 9.90 2.46 -10.55
CA VAL A 24 9.75 1.70 -9.30
C VAL A 24 9.91 0.21 -9.57
N CYS A 25 10.65 -0.47 -8.71
CA CYS A 25 10.74 -1.93 -8.66
C CYS A 25 10.06 -2.44 -7.40
N GLY A 26 9.19 -3.43 -7.48
CA GLY A 26 8.54 -3.96 -6.30
C GLY A 26 7.95 -5.35 -6.44
N LYS A 27 7.46 -5.87 -5.32
CA LYS A 27 6.71 -7.12 -5.25
C LYS A 27 5.63 -7.04 -4.19
N THR A 28 4.47 -7.61 -4.48
CA THR A 28 3.42 -7.87 -3.49
C THR A 28 3.69 -9.16 -2.76
N GLY A 29 3.37 -9.17 -1.47
CA GLY A 29 3.21 -10.36 -0.66
C GLY A 29 1.83 -10.39 -0.01
N THR A 30 1.36 -11.60 0.27
CA THR A 30 0.20 -11.86 1.12
C THR A 30 0.65 -12.93 2.10
N ALA A 31 0.62 -12.64 3.40
CA ALA A 31 0.98 -13.63 4.41
C ALA A 31 -0.29 -14.20 5.01
N GLN A 32 -0.44 -15.52 4.93
CA GLN A 32 -1.61 -16.22 5.43
C GLN A 32 -1.71 -16.09 6.95
N ASN A 33 -2.90 -15.75 7.43
CA ASN A 33 -3.16 -15.58 8.85
C ASN A 33 -4.21 -16.59 9.34
N PRO A 34 -3.85 -17.61 10.12
CA PRO A 34 -4.82 -18.60 10.62
C PRO A 34 -5.79 -18.02 11.67
N HIS A 35 -5.52 -16.82 12.19
CA HIS A 35 -6.31 -16.19 13.26
C HIS A 35 -7.17 -15.01 12.77
N GLY A 36 -7.24 -14.75 11.47
CA GLY A 36 -7.95 -13.61 10.92
C GLY A 36 -7.79 -13.45 9.41
N GLU A 37 -7.83 -12.21 8.95
CA GLU A 37 -7.59 -11.89 7.54
C GLU A 37 -6.08 -11.93 7.27
N ASP A 38 -5.70 -12.31 6.05
CA ASP A 38 -4.32 -12.31 5.61
C ASP A 38 -3.67 -10.92 5.77
N HIS A 39 -2.35 -10.89 5.94
CA HIS A 39 -1.61 -9.64 5.99
C HIS A 39 -1.23 -9.19 4.58
N SER A 40 -1.35 -7.88 4.34
CA SER A 40 -1.01 -7.26 3.07
C SER A 40 0.43 -6.77 3.12
N LEU A 41 1.25 -7.20 2.15
CA LEU A 41 2.66 -6.82 2.08
C LEU A 41 3.01 -6.20 0.74
N PHE A 42 3.90 -5.21 0.79
CA PHE A 42 4.58 -4.63 -0.35
C PHE A 42 6.03 -4.38 0.02
N MET A 43 6.92 -4.71 -0.90
CA MET A 43 8.33 -4.33 -0.81
C MET A 43 8.77 -3.77 -2.15
N GLY A 44 9.51 -2.67 -2.14
CA GLY A 44 10.01 -2.07 -3.36
C GLY A 44 11.10 -1.05 -3.11
N PHE A 45 11.77 -0.67 -4.19
CA PHE A 45 12.79 0.37 -4.20
C PHE A 45 12.70 1.19 -5.47
N ALA A 46 13.26 2.39 -5.41
CA ALA A 46 13.32 3.29 -6.55
C ALA A 46 14.46 4.32 -6.37
N PRO A 47 14.91 4.95 -7.47
CA PRO A 47 14.74 4.50 -8.87
C PRO A 47 15.37 3.13 -9.15
N LYS A 48 15.02 2.50 -10.29
CA LYS A 48 15.52 1.18 -10.68
C LYS A 48 17.03 1.13 -10.87
N ASP A 49 17.59 2.10 -11.59
CA ASP A 49 18.97 2.08 -12.06
C ASP A 49 19.96 2.72 -11.07
N ASP A 50 19.51 3.68 -10.28
CA ASP A 50 20.25 4.29 -9.17
C ASP A 50 19.36 4.36 -7.91
N PRO A 51 19.23 3.27 -7.13
CA PRO A 51 18.29 3.21 -6.00
C PRO A 51 18.64 4.18 -4.87
N GLN A 52 17.67 5.01 -4.48
CA GLN A 52 17.82 6.01 -3.41
C GLN A 52 17.02 5.64 -2.15
N VAL A 53 15.92 4.91 -2.30
CA VAL A 53 15.07 4.48 -1.19
C VAL A 53 14.52 3.07 -1.42
N ALA A 54 14.41 2.31 -0.32
CA ALA A 54 13.69 1.05 -0.26
C ALA A 54 12.60 1.13 0.82
N ILE A 55 11.42 0.62 0.51
CA ILE A 55 10.24 0.66 1.37
C ILE A 55 9.68 -0.75 1.52
N VAL A 56 9.32 -1.10 2.75
CA VAL A 56 8.51 -2.27 3.06
C VAL A 56 7.28 -1.79 3.83
N VAL A 57 6.11 -2.22 3.37
CA VAL A 57 4.82 -1.94 4.01
C VAL A 57 4.19 -3.27 4.38
N ILE A 58 3.77 -3.38 5.64
CA ILE A 58 3.00 -4.50 6.16
C ILE A 58 1.73 -3.92 6.78
N VAL A 59 0.58 -4.43 6.36
CA VAL A 59 -0.72 -4.10 6.96
C VAL A 59 -1.33 -5.39 7.50
N GLU A 60 -1.35 -5.49 8.83
CA GLU A 60 -1.99 -6.60 9.52
C GLU A 60 -3.47 -6.65 9.18
N ASN A 61 -3.98 -7.87 8.96
CA ASN A 61 -5.35 -8.13 8.51
C ASN A 61 -5.75 -7.36 7.23
N GLY A 62 -4.76 -6.90 6.45
CA GLY A 62 -4.93 -6.07 5.27
C GLY A 62 -5.32 -6.82 3.99
N ARG A 63 -5.58 -8.13 4.06
CA ARG A 63 -5.90 -8.99 2.92
C ARG A 63 -4.77 -9.00 1.89
N PHE A 64 -5.04 -8.69 0.63
CA PHE A 64 -4.06 -8.79 -0.46
C PHE A 64 -3.05 -7.64 -0.46
N GLY A 65 -1.78 -7.95 -0.79
CA GLY A 65 -0.70 -6.96 -0.93
C GLY A 65 -1.04 -5.76 -1.83
N ALA A 66 -1.75 -6.01 -2.93
CA ALA A 66 -2.14 -4.98 -3.89
C ALA A 66 -3.22 -4.01 -3.36
N THR A 67 -3.99 -4.42 -2.34
CA THR A 67 -5.14 -3.67 -1.85
C THR A 67 -4.76 -2.53 -0.90
N ASN A 68 -3.78 -2.76 -0.03
CA ASN A 68 -3.41 -1.83 1.05
C ASN A 68 -1.93 -1.45 1.00
N ALA A 69 -1.04 -2.45 1.01
CA ALA A 69 0.39 -2.18 1.12
C ALA A 69 0.98 -1.49 -0.12
N VAL A 70 0.55 -1.87 -1.34
CA VAL A 70 1.00 -1.23 -2.59
C VAL A 70 0.59 0.26 -2.66
N PRO A 71 -0.68 0.64 -2.44
CA PRO A 71 -1.06 2.05 -2.47
C PRO A 71 -0.37 2.90 -1.39
N ILE A 72 -0.18 2.37 -0.18
CA ILE A 72 0.58 3.06 0.87
C ILE A 72 2.04 3.27 0.41
N GLY A 73 2.67 2.23 -0.14
CA GLY A 73 4.03 2.32 -0.69
C GLY A 73 4.15 3.37 -1.80
N ARG A 74 3.15 3.46 -2.68
CA ARG A 74 3.07 4.52 -3.71
C ARG A 74 3.11 5.91 -3.08
N LEU A 75 2.23 6.17 -2.11
CA LEU A 75 2.14 7.47 -1.44
C LEU A 75 3.46 7.82 -0.72
N MET A 76 4.09 6.85 -0.06
CA MET A 76 5.39 7.06 0.59
C MET A 76 6.49 7.42 -0.44
N LEU A 77 6.57 6.71 -1.57
CA LEU A 77 7.51 7.01 -2.64
C LEU A 77 7.27 8.41 -3.22
N GLN A 78 6.01 8.79 -3.47
CA GLN A 78 5.68 10.13 -3.97
C GLN A 78 6.12 11.20 -2.99
N LYS A 79 5.80 11.04 -1.70
CA LYS A 79 6.22 11.99 -0.67
C LYS A 79 7.73 12.08 -0.54
N PHE A 80 8.46 10.97 -0.69
CA PHE A 80 9.92 10.95 -0.67
C PHE A 80 10.53 11.73 -1.84
N PHE A 81 10.11 11.45 -3.08
CA PHE A 81 10.73 12.06 -4.28
C PHE A 81 10.19 13.44 -4.63
N LYS A 82 8.93 13.74 -4.30
CA LYS A 82 8.25 14.98 -4.68
C LYS A 82 8.04 15.95 -3.50
N GLY A 83 8.29 15.50 -2.27
CA GLY A 83 8.01 16.27 -1.04
C GLY A 83 6.53 16.27 -0.63
N GLU A 84 5.62 15.99 -1.56
CA GLU A 84 4.17 15.98 -1.34
C GLU A 84 3.46 14.89 -2.16
N ILE A 85 2.20 14.62 -1.82
CA ILE A 85 1.34 13.74 -2.62
C ILE A 85 0.70 14.59 -3.73
N PRO A 86 0.86 14.24 -5.02
CA PRO A 86 0.24 14.95 -6.12
C PRO A 86 -1.29 14.98 -6.02
N GLU A 87 -1.92 16.04 -6.51
CA GLU A 87 -3.39 16.19 -6.53
C GLU A 87 -4.11 15.00 -7.18
N THR A 88 -3.51 14.39 -8.21
CA THR A 88 -4.06 13.21 -8.88
C THR A 88 -4.22 11.99 -7.97
N ASP A 89 -3.50 11.95 -6.84
CA ASP A 89 -3.49 10.84 -5.89
C ASP A 89 -4.00 11.24 -4.49
N LYS A 90 -4.54 12.46 -4.33
CA LYS A 90 -5.17 12.90 -3.07
C LYS A 90 -6.38 12.05 -2.68
N TRP A 91 -7.14 11.59 -3.66
CA TRP A 91 -8.24 10.64 -3.42
C TRP A 91 -7.71 9.34 -2.81
N LEU A 92 -6.52 8.90 -3.22
CA LEU A 92 -5.90 7.68 -2.71
C LEU A 92 -5.39 7.90 -1.28
N GLU A 93 -4.71 9.03 -1.02
CA GLU A 93 -4.32 9.45 0.33
C GLU A 93 -5.53 9.45 1.28
N LYS A 94 -6.62 10.12 0.89
CA LYS A 94 -7.87 10.14 1.67
C LYS A 94 -8.44 8.73 1.87
N THR A 95 -8.46 7.92 0.81
CA THR A 95 -8.98 6.54 0.89
C THR A 95 -8.16 5.68 1.86
N MET A 96 -6.84 5.85 1.90
CA MET A 96 -5.97 5.11 2.83
C MET A 96 -6.12 5.59 4.26
N ILE A 97 -6.26 6.91 4.49
CA ILE A 97 -6.50 7.49 5.82
C ILE A 97 -7.85 7.03 6.40
N ASP A 98 -8.90 7.03 5.58
CA ASP A 98 -10.25 6.67 6.03
C ASP A 98 -10.46 5.15 6.14
N ARG A 99 -9.47 4.34 5.74
CA ARG A 99 -9.64 2.88 5.67
C ARG A 99 -9.52 2.24 7.05
N VAL A 100 -10.59 1.56 7.46
CA VAL A 100 -10.59 0.71 8.65
C VAL A 100 -10.11 -0.71 8.29
N VAL A 101 -8.97 -1.11 8.84
CA VAL A 101 -8.36 -2.45 8.67
C VAL A 101 -8.48 -3.32 9.92
N LEU A 102 -9.35 -2.95 10.86
CA LEU A 102 -9.56 -3.70 12.10
C LEU A 102 -10.13 -5.10 11.80
N PRO A 103 -9.64 -6.13 12.51
CA PRO A 103 -10.14 -7.48 12.30
C PRO A 103 -11.59 -7.60 12.75
N TYR A 104 -12.36 -8.41 12.03
CA TYR A 104 -13.79 -8.65 12.31
C TYR A 104 -14.05 -9.13 13.76
N LEU A 105 -13.10 -9.86 14.35
CA LEU A 105 -13.18 -10.27 15.76
C LEU A 105 -13.16 -9.07 16.72
N TYR A 106 -12.42 -8.02 16.39
CA TYR A 106 -12.37 -6.80 17.19
C TYR A 106 -13.66 -5.99 17.04
N THR A 107 -14.24 -5.95 15.84
CA THR A 107 -15.50 -5.22 15.61
C THR A 107 -16.71 -5.94 16.22
N LYS A 108 -16.69 -7.28 16.32
CA LYS A 108 -17.71 -8.05 17.03
C LYS A 108 -17.75 -7.74 18.53
N ASN A 109 -16.60 -7.45 19.13
CA ASN A 109 -16.46 -7.12 20.55
C ASN A 109 -16.33 -5.61 20.82
N ALA A 110 -16.32 -4.78 19.77
CA ALA A 110 -16.31 -3.35 19.92
C ALA A 110 -17.66 -2.89 20.47
N PRO A 111 -17.71 -1.92 21.40
CA PRO A 111 -18.97 -1.27 21.73
C PRO A 111 -19.61 -0.74 20.43
N PRO A 112 -20.95 -0.77 20.30
CA PRO A 112 -21.62 -0.24 19.12
C PRO A 112 -21.08 1.17 18.83
N ALA A 113 -20.72 1.44 17.58
CA ALA A 113 -20.26 2.76 17.18
C ALA A 113 -21.30 3.76 17.66
N ALA A 114 -20.89 4.67 18.56
CA ALA A 114 -21.77 5.72 19.05
C ALA A 114 -22.28 6.48 17.83
N THR A 115 -23.58 6.43 17.58
CA THR A 115 -24.24 7.24 16.56
C THR A 115 -24.02 8.69 16.95
N VAL A 116 -23.02 9.33 16.33
CA VAL A 116 -22.88 10.79 16.41
C VAL A 116 -23.94 11.35 15.47
N THR A 117 -25.13 11.58 16.02
CA THR A 117 -26.16 12.37 15.38
C THR A 117 -25.66 13.82 15.37
N ILE A 118 -25.40 14.36 14.18
CA ILE A 118 -25.24 15.80 13.97
C ILE A 118 -26.64 16.40 13.81
#